data_AF-A0A3D8QM33-F1
#
_entry.id   AF-A0A3D8QM33-F1
#
_cell.length_a   1.000
_cell.length_b   1.000
_cell.length_c   1.000
_cell.angle_alpha   90.00
_cell.angle_beta   90.00
_cell.angle_gamma   90.00
#
_symmetry.space_group_name_H-M   'P 1'
#
loop_
_entity.id
_entity.type
_entity.pdbx_description
1 polymer ?
#
loop_
_entity_poly.entity_id
_entity_poly.type
_entity_poly.pdbx_seq_one_letter_code
_entity_poly.pdbx_strand_id
1 'polypeptide(L)'
;MDYTGGSQEAQHLCVLVHGLWGNPNNLAVMAKSLRAKHPEDTLHILVAKRNSGSFTYDGIELGGERVCQEIEEEIEKLAKLGQEIKRLSIVGYSLGGLVARYAVGLLDSKGFFEKIKPMNFTTFATPHLGVRTPLRGWHNHVWNVLGARTLSTSGRQLFTIDKFRGTGRPLLEILADPESIFIKGLAKFERRTLYTNIINDRSAVYYTTGISKTDPFTNLDNIKINYLKGYDDVIIDPACPIAPSDPEESDTTFSARFIRSSQTTIGRLPLILAMVIFIPIGVVAFLINSGVQSLRSNRRIRLYERGLAGIEPGNYRVPLLLTGMREAVEDAYENLNSAQSNEYLVEGTEEEEANDEPSSPRSERPQTPKTTEKSSHPDVPTLALASYQFSMIQALDNVGWRKYPVHIHKARHSHAAIIVRSEKPSFDEGKVVFRHWLDEEFIL
;
A
#
# COMPACT_ATOMS: atom_id res chain seq x y z
N MET A 1 -8.77 26.29 8.20
CA MET A 1 -8.91 25.50 6.97
C MET A 1 -10.38 25.16 6.89
N ASP A 2 -11.09 25.77 5.96
CA ASP A 2 -12.56 25.83 5.96
C ASP A 2 -13.20 24.52 5.43
N TYR A 3 -12.47 23.41 5.54
CA TYR A 3 -12.83 22.10 4.99
C TYR A 3 -12.58 20.94 5.97
N THR A 4 -12.25 21.26 7.23
CA THR A 4 -12.06 20.28 8.33
C THR A 4 -13.05 20.57 9.45
N GLY A 5 -13.27 19.62 10.35
CA GLY A 5 -14.30 19.72 11.39
C GLY A 5 -15.68 19.34 10.87
N GLY A 6 -16.73 19.79 11.53
CA GLY A 6 -18.13 19.54 11.24
C GLY A 6 -19.00 20.31 12.23
N SER A 7 -20.30 20.36 11.99
CA SER A 7 -21.25 20.94 12.94
C SER A 7 -21.66 19.92 14.00
N GLN A 8 -22.41 20.36 15.01
CA GLN A 8 -22.80 19.53 16.14
C GLN A 8 -23.73 18.36 15.74
N GLU A 9 -24.38 18.47 14.58
CA GLU A 9 -25.27 17.48 13.99
C GLU A 9 -24.52 16.31 13.33
N ALA A 10 -23.24 16.48 12.97
CA ALA A 10 -22.49 15.45 12.27
C ALA A 10 -22.16 14.26 13.18
N GLN A 11 -22.78 13.12 12.89
CA GLN A 11 -22.57 11.86 13.63
C GLN A 11 -21.55 10.92 12.96
N HIS A 12 -21.01 11.31 11.80
CA HIS A 12 -20.03 10.51 11.05
C HIS A 12 -18.69 11.22 11.03
N LEU A 13 -17.68 10.57 11.63
CA LEU A 13 -16.28 11.01 11.61
C LEU A 13 -15.53 10.35 10.44
N CYS A 14 -14.95 11.15 9.54
CA CYS A 14 -13.99 10.70 8.53
C CYS A 14 -12.58 11.15 8.89
N VAL A 15 -11.67 10.20 9.04
CA VAL A 15 -10.27 10.44 9.42
C VAL A 15 -9.37 10.23 8.21
N LEU A 16 -8.60 11.25 7.84
CA LEU A 16 -7.65 11.23 6.72
C LEU A 16 -6.22 11.10 7.24
N VAL A 17 -5.48 10.07 6.80
CA VAL A 17 -4.13 9.74 7.28
C VAL A 17 -3.12 9.83 6.14
N HIS A 18 -2.17 10.77 6.25
CA HIS A 18 -1.17 11.04 5.23
C HIS A 18 -0.01 10.03 5.21
N GLY A 19 0.76 10.03 4.12
CA GLY A 19 1.90 9.14 3.91
C GLY A 19 3.22 9.59 4.55
N LEU A 20 4.29 8.86 4.22
CA LEU A 20 5.67 9.12 4.65
C LEU A 20 6.11 10.53 4.24
N TRP A 21 6.79 11.24 5.15
CA TRP A 21 7.20 12.66 5.02
C TRP A 21 6.05 13.64 4.80
N GLY A 22 4.80 13.17 4.87
CA GLY A 22 3.62 13.96 4.63
C GLY A 22 3.18 14.79 5.84
N ASN A 23 2.13 15.57 5.61
CA ASN A 23 1.43 16.36 6.61
C ASN A 23 -0.01 16.59 6.13
N PRO A 24 -0.92 17.18 6.94
CA PRO A 24 -2.31 17.39 6.56
C PRO A 24 -2.53 18.09 5.21
N ASN A 25 -1.62 19.00 4.80
CA ASN A 25 -1.76 19.71 3.52
C ASN A 25 -1.70 18.76 2.30
N ASN A 26 -1.06 17.59 2.43
CA ASN A 26 -1.02 16.62 1.34
C ASN A 26 -2.40 16.07 0.99
N LEU A 27 -3.34 16.07 1.94
CA LEU A 27 -4.71 15.59 1.75
C LEU A 27 -5.71 16.76 1.66
N ALA A 28 -5.24 18.00 1.46
CA ALA A 28 -6.10 19.17 1.40
C ALA A 28 -7.16 19.07 0.29
N VAL A 29 -6.78 18.63 -0.91
CA VAL A 29 -7.73 18.49 -2.03
C VAL A 29 -8.75 17.38 -1.76
N MET A 30 -8.33 16.28 -1.12
CA MET A 30 -9.22 15.20 -0.70
C MET A 30 -10.25 15.70 0.33
N ALA A 31 -9.79 16.42 1.35
CA ALA A 31 -10.66 16.99 2.38
C ALA A 31 -11.63 18.03 1.80
N LYS A 32 -11.17 18.90 0.88
CA LYS A 32 -12.03 19.82 0.13
C LYS A 32 -13.09 19.07 -0.70
N SER A 33 -12.71 17.95 -1.34
CA SER A 33 -13.63 17.15 -2.15
C SER A 33 -14.70 16.48 -1.29
N LEU A 34 -14.32 15.94 -0.13
CA LEU A 34 -15.25 15.44 0.87
C LEU A 34 -16.22 16.53 1.35
N ARG A 35 -15.71 17.70 1.74
CA ARG A 35 -16.55 18.82 2.20
C ARG A 35 -17.50 19.34 1.12
N ALA A 36 -17.05 19.35 -0.14
CA ALA A 36 -17.89 19.75 -1.27
C ALA A 36 -19.05 18.77 -1.52
N LYS A 37 -18.85 17.48 -1.26
CA LYS A 37 -19.87 16.44 -1.43
C LYS A 37 -20.76 16.26 -0.19
N HIS A 38 -20.18 16.41 1.00
CA HIS A 38 -20.80 16.16 2.30
C HIS A 38 -20.71 17.43 3.18
N PRO A 39 -21.84 18.12 3.42
CA PRO A 39 -21.84 19.34 4.22
C PRO A 39 -21.51 19.08 5.70
N GLU A 40 -21.28 20.16 6.46
CA GLU A 40 -20.77 20.11 7.84
C GLU A 40 -21.66 19.36 8.82
N ASP A 41 -22.97 19.30 8.56
CA ASP A 41 -23.99 18.61 9.33
C ASP A 41 -24.03 17.10 9.12
N THR A 42 -23.45 16.60 8.02
CA THR A 42 -23.42 15.17 7.71
C THR A 42 -22.09 14.52 8.05
N LEU A 43 -20.98 15.26 7.94
CA LEU A 43 -19.64 14.70 8.04
C LEU A 43 -18.66 15.61 8.79
N HIS A 44 -18.09 15.05 9.86
CA HIS A 44 -16.95 15.61 10.58
C HIS A 44 -15.64 15.10 9.98
N ILE A 45 -14.78 15.99 9.51
CA ILE A 45 -13.52 15.64 8.84
C ILE A 45 -12.33 15.92 9.77
N LEU A 46 -11.60 14.87 10.15
CA LEU A 46 -10.34 14.95 10.88
C LEU A 46 -9.18 14.62 9.94
N VAL A 47 -8.22 15.54 9.78
CA VAL A 47 -6.99 15.25 9.04
C VAL A 47 -5.86 15.05 10.04
N ALA A 48 -5.39 13.80 10.16
CA ALA A 48 -4.43 13.41 11.19
C ALA A 48 -3.12 14.20 11.07
N LYS A 49 -2.67 14.76 12.20
CA LYS A 49 -1.47 15.61 12.28
C LYS A 49 -0.40 15.09 13.24
N ARG A 50 -0.76 14.18 14.17
CA ARG A 50 0.19 13.70 15.20
C ARG A 50 1.36 12.90 14.62
N ASN A 51 1.22 12.34 13.42
CA ASN A 51 2.26 11.57 12.76
C ASN A 51 2.97 12.31 11.61
N SER A 52 2.94 13.65 11.57
CA SER A 52 3.47 14.43 10.43
C SER A 52 4.99 14.57 10.34
N GLY A 53 5.48 14.80 9.12
CA GLY A 53 6.87 15.14 8.83
C GLY A 53 7.85 14.10 9.37
N SER A 54 8.78 14.52 10.23
CA SER A 54 9.81 13.63 10.76
C SER A 54 9.28 12.50 11.65
N PHE A 55 8.06 12.63 12.20
CA PHE A 55 7.44 11.58 13.02
C PHE A 55 7.08 10.35 12.19
N THR A 56 6.88 10.50 10.88
CA THR A 56 6.66 9.37 9.96
C THR A 56 7.85 8.40 9.86
N TYR A 57 9.04 8.74 10.37
CA TYR A 57 10.20 7.84 10.45
C TYR A 57 10.13 6.87 11.64
N ASP A 58 9.18 7.06 12.56
CA ASP A 58 9.11 6.29 13.81
C ASP A 58 8.47 4.90 13.64
N GLY A 59 8.01 4.57 12.44
CA GLY A 59 7.36 3.30 12.14
C GLY A 59 5.83 3.39 12.09
N ILE A 60 5.25 2.33 11.53
CA ILE A 60 3.81 2.10 11.41
C ILE A 60 3.17 1.89 12.78
N GLU A 61 3.84 1.17 13.69
CA GLU A 61 3.35 0.93 15.06
C GLU A 61 3.13 2.26 15.81
N LEU A 62 4.20 3.03 16.04
CA LEU A 62 4.09 4.27 16.80
C LEU A 62 3.26 5.33 16.05
N GLY A 63 3.30 5.31 14.71
CA GLY A 63 2.39 6.12 13.90
C GLY A 63 0.92 5.76 14.12
N GLY A 64 0.61 4.46 14.19
CA GLY A 64 -0.73 3.93 14.41
C GLY A 64 -1.26 4.26 15.80
N GLU A 65 -0.42 4.14 16.83
CA GLU A 65 -0.76 4.54 18.20
C GLU A 65 -1.07 6.04 18.29
N ARG A 66 -0.27 6.89 17.63
CA ARG A 66 -0.53 8.34 17.56
C ARG A 66 -1.85 8.67 16.88
N VAL A 67 -2.16 8.00 15.77
CA VAL A 67 -3.41 8.22 15.04
C VAL A 67 -4.59 7.69 15.85
N CYS A 68 -4.47 6.53 16.50
CA CYS A 68 -5.47 6.00 17.42
C CYS A 68 -5.78 7.01 18.53
N GLN A 69 -4.75 7.52 19.21
CA GLN A 69 -4.91 8.54 20.24
C GLN A 69 -5.56 9.82 19.70
N GLU A 70 -5.18 10.28 18.50
CA GLU A 70 -5.77 11.47 17.87
C GLU A 70 -7.27 11.29 17.62
N ILE A 71 -7.70 10.09 17.22
CA ILE A 71 -9.11 9.74 17.01
C ILE A 71 -9.85 9.70 18.35
N GLU A 72 -9.28 9.05 19.36
CA GLU A 72 -9.85 8.96 20.72
C GLU A 72 -10.10 10.37 21.30
N GLU A 73 -9.09 11.22 21.26
CA GLU A 73 -9.16 12.59 21.78
C GLU A 73 -10.17 13.44 21.00
N GLU A 74 -10.23 13.31 19.67
CA GLU A 74 -11.20 14.07 18.90
C GLU A 74 -12.63 13.61 19.21
N ILE A 75 -12.89 12.30 19.31
CA ILE A 75 -14.22 11.78 19.71
C ILE A 75 -14.60 12.29 21.10
N GLU A 76 -13.68 12.23 22.07
CA GLU A 76 -13.94 12.72 23.43
C GLU A 76 -14.21 14.24 23.44
N LYS A 77 -13.44 15.01 22.67
CA LYS A 77 -13.64 16.45 22.52
C LYS A 77 -15.01 16.76 21.92
N LEU A 78 -15.44 16.05 20.88
CA LEU A 78 -16.75 16.24 20.26
C LEU A 78 -17.88 15.86 21.22
N ALA A 79 -17.74 14.77 21.97
CA ALA A 79 -18.70 14.39 23.00
C ALA A 79 -18.86 15.47 24.09
N LYS A 80 -17.77 16.10 24.53
CA LYS A 80 -17.81 17.25 25.47
C LYS A 80 -18.53 18.47 24.91
N LEU A 81 -18.52 18.63 23.58
CA LEU A 81 -19.25 19.67 22.86
C LEU A 81 -20.70 19.23 22.54
N GLY A 82 -21.16 18.08 23.04
CA GLY A 82 -22.50 17.55 22.81
C GLY A 82 -22.72 16.97 21.41
N GLN A 83 -21.66 16.70 20.65
CA GLN A 83 -21.71 16.03 19.36
C GLN A 83 -21.39 14.53 19.54
N GLU A 84 -22.35 13.67 19.24
CA GLU A 84 -22.20 12.21 19.38
C GLU A 84 -21.79 11.57 18.05
N ILE A 85 -20.60 10.97 18.00
CA ILE A 85 -20.12 10.22 16.82
C ILE A 85 -20.63 8.78 16.88
N LYS A 86 -21.36 8.37 15.84
CA LYS A 86 -21.95 7.03 15.67
C LYS A 86 -21.34 6.23 14.54
N ARG A 87 -20.65 6.89 13.61
CA ARG A 87 -20.03 6.26 12.45
C ARG A 87 -18.60 6.70 12.28
N LEU A 88 -17.74 5.78 11.84
CA LEU A 88 -16.33 6.05 11.57
C LEU A 88 -15.96 5.65 10.16
N SER A 89 -15.19 6.49 9.49
CA SER A 89 -14.49 6.16 8.26
C SER A 89 -13.03 6.57 8.36
N ILE A 90 -12.16 5.76 7.80
CA ILE A 90 -10.72 6.02 7.80
C ILE A 90 -10.19 5.89 6.38
N VAL A 91 -9.46 6.91 5.94
CA VAL A 91 -8.88 7.00 4.61
C VAL A 91 -7.37 7.16 4.76
N GLY A 92 -6.61 6.25 4.17
CA GLY A 92 -5.15 6.26 4.23
C GLY A 92 -4.53 6.46 2.86
N TYR A 93 -3.48 7.27 2.80
CA TYR A 93 -2.65 7.42 1.60
C TYR A 93 -1.24 6.89 1.84
N SER A 94 -0.74 6.04 0.94
CA SER A 94 0.62 5.49 1.02
C SER A 94 0.86 4.83 2.40
N LEU A 95 1.97 5.14 3.09
CA LEU A 95 2.23 4.70 4.48
C LEU A 95 1.05 4.93 5.43
N GLY A 96 0.26 5.99 5.20
CA GLY A 96 -0.89 6.35 6.02
C GLY A 96 -1.97 5.26 6.07
N GLY A 97 -2.13 4.46 5.00
CA GLY A 97 -3.04 3.31 5.02
C GLY A 97 -2.55 2.16 5.90
N LEU A 98 -1.25 1.95 6.02
CA LEU A 98 -0.68 0.96 6.94
C LEU A 98 -0.81 1.43 8.40
N VAL A 99 -0.53 2.71 8.64
CA VAL A 99 -0.75 3.37 9.93
C VAL A 99 -2.22 3.29 10.35
N ALA A 100 -3.15 3.53 9.40
CA ALA A 100 -4.59 3.40 9.62
C ALA A 100 -4.99 1.96 9.97
N ARG A 101 -4.45 0.93 9.28
CA ARG A 101 -4.71 -0.48 9.63
C ARG A 101 -4.28 -0.81 11.05
N TYR A 102 -3.12 -0.28 11.47
CA TYR A 102 -2.64 -0.46 12.85
C TYR A 102 -3.60 0.19 13.86
N ALA A 103 -3.99 1.45 13.61
CA ALA A 103 -4.93 2.17 14.46
C ALA A 103 -6.31 1.48 14.54
N VAL A 104 -6.80 0.92 13.42
CA VAL A 104 -8.05 0.14 13.37
C VAL A 104 -8.03 -1.04 14.34
N GLY A 105 -6.93 -1.82 14.36
CA GLY A 105 -6.82 -2.94 15.29
C GLY A 105 -6.81 -2.49 16.76
N LEU A 106 -6.17 -1.36 17.05
CA LEU A 106 -6.19 -0.78 18.40
C LEU A 106 -7.59 -0.31 18.80
N LEU A 107 -8.26 0.45 17.95
CA LEU A 107 -9.64 0.90 18.19
C LEU A 107 -10.58 -0.28 18.43
N ASP A 108 -10.44 -1.35 17.64
CA ASP A 108 -11.23 -2.56 17.81
C ASP A 108 -10.96 -3.25 19.14
N SER A 109 -9.69 -3.44 19.50
CA SER A 109 -9.29 -4.04 20.78
C SER A 109 -9.77 -3.27 22.01
N LYS A 110 -10.04 -1.96 21.84
CA LYS A 110 -10.57 -1.07 22.87
C LYS A 110 -12.10 -1.00 22.88
N GLY A 111 -12.78 -1.79 22.04
CA GLY A 111 -14.25 -1.85 21.97
C GLY A 111 -14.90 -0.63 21.30
N PHE A 112 -14.15 0.20 20.55
CA PHE A 112 -14.75 1.36 19.87
C PHE A 112 -15.84 0.95 18.88
N PHE A 113 -15.64 -0.17 18.18
CA PHE A 113 -16.59 -0.65 17.16
C PHE A 113 -17.86 -1.31 17.73
N GLU A 114 -17.98 -1.42 19.05
CA GLU A 114 -19.23 -1.80 19.71
C GLU A 114 -20.21 -0.62 19.80
N LYS A 115 -19.68 0.61 19.82
CA LYS A 115 -20.46 1.86 19.97
C LYS A 115 -20.52 2.67 18.68
N ILE A 116 -19.46 2.61 17.88
CA ILE A 116 -19.30 3.37 16.65
C ILE A 116 -19.26 2.41 15.48
N LYS A 117 -20.20 2.53 14.54
CA LYS A 117 -20.26 1.67 13.36
C LYS A 117 -19.12 2.03 12.39
N PRO A 118 -18.20 1.09 12.07
CA PRO A 118 -17.18 1.33 11.05
C PRO A 118 -17.80 1.23 9.64
N MET A 119 -17.75 2.34 8.88
CA MET A 119 -18.38 2.48 7.57
C MET A 119 -17.41 2.23 6.43
N ASN A 120 -16.44 3.12 6.22
CA ASN A 120 -15.47 3.04 5.11
C ASN A 120 -14.04 2.90 5.60
N PHE A 121 -13.30 1.94 5.04
CA PHE A 121 -11.85 1.89 5.09
C PHE A 121 -11.31 2.03 3.66
N THR A 122 -10.77 3.19 3.33
CA THR A 122 -10.29 3.46 1.96
C THR A 122 -8.79 3.67 1.93
N THR A 123 -8.10 3.10 0.94
CA THR A 123 -6.67 3.34 0.72
C THR A 123 -6.35 3.84 -0.68
N PHE A 124 -5.38 4.74 -0.77
CA PHE A 124 -4.84 5.26 -2.03
C PHE A 124 -3.34 4.98 -2.08
N ALA A 125 -2.91 4.17 -3.05
CA ALA A 125 -1.50 3.80 -3.26
C ALA A 125 -0.79 3.29 -1.98
N THR A 126 -1.52 2.59 -1.10
CA THR A 126 -0.97 2.04 0.15
C THR A 126 -0.26 0.71 -0.11
N PRO A 127 1.04 0.57 0.21
CA PRO A 127 1.79 -0.66 -0.05
C PRO A 127 1.44 -1.76 0.96
N HIS A 128 0.28 -2.41 0.78
CA HIS A 128 -0.25 -3.43 1.70
C HIS A 128 0.69 -4.64 1.87
N LEU A 129 1.47 -4.97 0.84
CA LEU A 129 2.47 -6.05 0.84
C LEU A 129 3.92 -5.57 1.05
N GLY A 130 4.10 -4.30 1.41
CA GLY A 130 5.42 -3.66 1.49
C GLY A 130 5.86 -3.04 0.16
N VAL A 131 7.13 -2.63 0.09
CA VAL A 131 7.71 -1.92 -1.07
C VAL A 131 8.91 -2.65 -1.69
N ARG A 132 9.14 -3.90 -1.27
CA ARG A 132 10.24 -4.72 -1.78
C ARG A 132 9.92 -5.17 -3.20
N THR A 133 10.87 -4.96 -4.11
CA THR A 133 10.72 -5.32 -5.53
C THR A 133 11.20 -6.77 -5.75
N PRO A 134 10.40 -7.66 -6.36
CA PRO A 134 10.78 -9.05 -6.68
C PRO A 134 11.68 -9.14 -7.93
N LEU A 135 11.78 -8.05 -8.70
CA LEU A 135 12.52 -8.00 -9.96
C LEU A 135 14.04 -8.03 -9.75
N ARG A 136 14.73 -8.93 -10.44
CA ARG A 136 16.20 -9.03 -10.45
C ARG A 136 16.80 -7.90 -11.30
N GLY A 137 17.60 -7.03 -10.67
CA GLY A 137 18.31 -5.94 -11.33
C GLY A 137 19.13 -5.11 -10.33
N TRP A 138 20.27 -4.56 -10.76
CA TRP A 138 21.18 -3.82 -9.88
C TRP A 138 20.50 -2.66 -9.16
N HIS A 139 19.69 -1.86 -9.86
CA HIS A 139 18.93 -0.76 -9.27
C HIS A 139 17.92 -1.23 -8.20
N ASN A 140 17.28 -2.39 -8.41
CA ASN A 140 16.35 -2.97 -7.44
C ASN A 140 17.07 -3.51 -6.20
N HIS A 141 18.28 -4.07 -6.38
CA HIS A 141 19.13 -4.48 -5.26
C HIS A 141 19.55 -3.27 -4.40
N VAL A 142 19.98 -2.18 -5.05
CA VAL A 142 20.32 -0.93 -4.37
C VAL A 142 19.11 -0.36 -3.62
N TRP A 143 17.93 -0.35 -4.23
CA TRP A 143 16.70 0.10 -3.56
C TRP A 143 16.33 -0.79 -2.36
N ASN A 144 16.37 -2.11 -2.52
CA ASN A 144 16.05 -3.07 -1.46
C ASN A 144 17.03 -3.01 -0.27
N VAL A 145 18.30 -2.66 -0.51
CA VAL A 145 19.32 -2.57 0.55
C VAL A 145 19.40 -1.17 1.16
N LEU A 146 19.46 -0.11 0.34
CA LEU A 146 19.61 1.27 0.82
C LEU A 146 18.27 1.87 1.24
N GLY A 147 17.18 1.64 0.51
CA GLY A 147 15.86 2.16 0.85
C GLY A 147 15.38 1.66 2.22
N ALA A 148 15.57 0.36 2.49
CA ALA A 148 15.21 -0.26 3.77
C ALA A 148 15.96 0.34 4.98
N ARG A 149 17.17 0.87 4.76
CA ARG A 149 18.06 1.39 5.81
C ARG A 149 18.07 2.93 5.93
N THR A 150 17.56 3.65 4.94
CA THR A 150 17.57 5.12 4.90
C THR A 150 16.28 5.77 5.40
N LEU A 151 15.23 4.97 5.60
CA LEU A 151 13.93 5.44 6.09
C LEU A 151 13.66 5.07 7.55
N SER A 152 14.72 4.82 8.35
CA SER A 152 14.63 4.46 9.77
C SER A 152 13.66 3.27 10.01
N THR A 153 12.91 3.27 11.12
CA THR A 153 11.99 2.19 11.49
C THR A 153 10.92 1.94 10.43
N SER A 154 10.37 3.00 9.84
CA SER A 154 9.38 2.89 8.76
C SER A 154 9.95 2.20 7.52
N GLY A 155 11.21 2.47 7.17
CA GLY A 155 11.93 1.75 6.11
C GLY A 155 12.02 0.27 6.37
N ARG A 156 12.45 -0.12 7.58
CA ARG A 156 12.60 -1.53 7.94
C ARG A 156 11.28 -2.29 7.84
N GLN A 157 10.17 -1.67 8.27
CA GLN A 157 8.83 -2.24 8.21
C GLN A 157 8.27 -2.29 6.79
N LEU A 158 8.41 -1.23 5.99
CA LEU A 158 7.96 -1.19 4.60
C LEU A 158 8.68 -2.22 3.72
N PHE A 159 9.96 -2.49 4.00
CA PHE A 159 10.75 -3.49 3.28
C PHE A 159 10.70 -4.89 3.93
N THR A 160 9.86 -5.08 4.96
CA THR A 160 9.65 -6.36 5.66
C THR A 160 10.93 -7.03 6.17
N ILE A 161 11.89 -6.21 6.64
CA ILE A 161 13.17 -6.67 7.25
C ILE A 161 13.20 -6.44 8.77
N ASP A 162 12.07 -6.07 9.37
CA ASP A 162 11.89 -5.95 10.79
C ASP A 162 11.48 -7.29 11.43
N LYS A 163 11.54 -7.35 12.76
CA LYS A 163 11.02 -8.46 13.57
C LYS A 163 10.11 -7.85 14.61
N PHE A 164 8.81 -8.00 14.43
CA PHE A 164 7.84 -7.27 15.23
C PHE A 164 7.66 -7.92 16.61
N ARG A 165 7.87 -7.15 17.69
CA ARG A 165 7.67 -7.56 19.11
C ARG A 165 8.16 -8.98 19.46
N GLY A 166 9.30 -9.40 18.90
CA GLY A 166 9.88 -10.72 19.19
C GLY A 166 9.17 -11.92 18.55
N THR A 167 8.16 -11.70 17.71
CA THR A 167 7.43 -12.77 16.99
C THR A 167 8.27 -13.48 15.93
N GLY A 168 9.44 -12.94 15.58
CA GLY A 168 10.25 -13.40 14.46
C GLY A 168 9.72 -12.98 13.08
N ARG A 169 8.49 -12.46 13.00
CA ARG A 169 7.77 -12.10 11.77
C ARG A 169 7.81 -10.58 11.51
N PRO A 170 7.80 -10.11 10.25
CA PRO A 170 7.67 -8.69 9.93
C PRO A 170 6.31 -8.10 10.35
N LEU A 171 6.26 -6.81 10.70
CA LEU A 171 5.00 -6.17 11.12
C LEU A 171 3.89 -6.27 10.07
N LEU A 172 4.21 -6.15 8.78
CA LEU A 172 3.18 -6.21 7.74
C LEU A 172 2.51 -7.58 7.65
N GLU A 173 3.26 -8.64 7.96
CA GLU A 173 2.72 -9.99 8.05
C GLU A 173 1.73 -10.08 9.21
N ILE A 174 2.10 -9.55 10.38
CA ILE A 174 1.22 -9.49 11.56
C ILE A 174 -0.03 -8.64 11.31
N LEU A 175 0.09 -7.52 10.59
CA LEU A 175 -1.07 -6.70 10.20
C LEU A 175 -2.06 -7.45 9.29
N ALA A 176 -1.58 -8.46 8.56
CA ALA A 176 -2.38 -9.27 7.64
C ALA A 176 -2.73 -10.65 8.21
N ASP A 177 -2.33 -10.94 9.45
CA ASP A 177 -2.63 -12.22 10.08
C ASP A 177 -4.14 -12.30 10.38
N PRO A 178 -4.86 -13.34 9.89
CA PRO A 178 -6.29 -13.49 10.11
C PRO A 178 -6.72 -13.47 11.57
N GLU A 179 -5.86 -13.94 12.47
CA GLU A 179 -6.14 -14.02 13.90
C GLU A 179 -5.81 -12.73 14.65
N SER A 180 -5.14 -11.79 13.98
CA SER A 180 -4.78 -10.51 14.57
C SER A 180 -5.98 -9.58 14.77
N ILE A 181 -5.86 -8.73 15.78
CA ILE A 181 -6.78 -7.60 16.00
C ILE A 181 -6.89 -6.69 14.77
N PHE A 182 -5.84 -6.63 13.92
CA PHE A 182 -5.78 -5.74 12.77
C PHE A 182 -6.69 -6.20 11.64
N ILE A 183 -6.64 -7.49 11.28
CA ILE A 183 -7.56 -8.06 10.28
C ILE A 183 -8.99 -8.12 10.82
N LYS A 184 -9.16 -8.53 12.08
CA LYS A 184 -10.49 -8.60 12.72
C LYS A 184 -11.16 -7.22 12.77
N GLY A 185 -10.42 -6.17 13.16
CA GLY A 185 -10.92 -4.79 13.13
C GLY A 185 -11.21 -4.30 11.71
N LEU A 186 -10.35 -4.61 10.73
CA LEU A 186 -10.56 -4.25 9.32
C LEU A 186 -11.80 -4.92 8.73
N ALA A 187 -12.05 -6.19 9.08
CA ALA A 187 -13.20 -6.97 8.61
C ALA A 187 -14.55 -6.41 9.09
N LYS A 188 -14.56 -5.57 10.14
CA LYS A 188 -15.79 -4.93 10.64
C LYS A 188 -16.30 -3.78 9.76
N PHE A 189 -15.44 -3.15 8.97
CA PHE A 189 -15.85 -2.06 8.09
C PHE A 189 -16.84 -2.53 7.02
N GLU A 190 -17.95 -1.81 6.86
CA GLU A 190 -18.97 -2.14 5.85
C GLU A 190 -18.40 -2.08 4.43
N ARG A 191 -17.48 -1.15 4.17
CA ARG A 191 -16.82 -0.99 2.89
C ARG A 191 -15.31 -0.87 3.03
N ARG A 192 -14.58 -1.69 2.27
CA ARG A 192 -13.12 -1.64 2.13
C ARG A 192 -12.78 -1.43 0.67
N THR A 193 -12.13 -0.32 0.36
CA THR A 193 -11.88 0.09 -1.02
C THR A 193 -10.44 0.53 -1.18
N LEU A 194 -9.75 0.01 -2.20
CA LEU A 194 -8.39 0.45 -2.52
C LEU A 194 -8.31 0.99 -3.94
N TYR A 195 -7.46 2.01 -4.11
CA TYR A 195 -7.09 2.57 -5.39
C TYR A 195 -5.60 2.36 -5.62
N THR A 196 -5.25 1.71 -6.72
CA THR A 196 -3.88 1.32 -7.06
C THR A 196 -3.48 1.88 -8.41
N ASN A 197 -2.32 2.53 -8.50
CA ASN A 197 -1.81 3.02 -9.77
C ASN A 197 -1.24 1.86 -10.58
N ILE A 198 -1.65 1.72 -11.84
CA ILE A 198 -1.12 0.67 -12.72
C ILE A 198 0.27 0.99 -13.29
N ILE A 199 0.62 2.28 -13.40
CA ILE A 199 1.90 2.74 -13.92
C ILE A 199 2.44 3.96 -13.16
N ASN A 200 3.72 4.25 -13.36
CA ASN A 200 4.41 5.47 -12.91
C ASN A 200 4.47 5.69 -11.38
N ASP A 201 4.06 4.68 -10.59
CA ASP A 201 4.20 4.70 -9.14
C ASP A 201 5.51 4.02 -8.75
N ARG A 202 6.55 4.83 -8.57
CA ARG A 202 7.88 4.37 -8.18
C ARG A 202 8.04 4.19 -6.66
N SER A 203 7.03 4.59 -5.89
CA SER A 203 7.05 4.54 -4.42
C SER A 203 6.34 3.32 -3.89
N ALA A 204 5.21 2.95 -4.51
CA ALA A 204 4.41 1.79 -4.15
C ALA A 204 3.78 1.20 -5.43
N VAL A 205 4.36 0.11 -5.91
CA VAL A 205 4.00 -0.52 -7.19
C VAL A 205 2.63 -1.21 -7.16
N TYR A 206 2.09 -1.51 -8.34
CA TYR A 206 0.74 -2.04 -8.52
C TYR A 206 0.46 -3.27 -7.65
N TYR A 207 1.26 -4.33 -7.75
CA TYR A 207 0.96 -5.59 -7.05
C TYR A 207 0.94 -5.46 -5.51
N THR A 208 1.69 -4.51 -4.94
CA THR A 208 1.69 -4.28 -3.48
C THR A 208 0.52 -3.44 -3.02
N THR A 209 0.10 -2.47 -3.83
CA THR A 209 -1.00 -1.56 -3.52
C THR A 209 -2.36 -2.12 -3.90
N GLY A 210 -2.41 -2.93 -4.94
CA GLY A 210 -3.58 -3.67 -5.42
C GLY A 210 -3.79 -5.02 -4.75
N ILE A 211 -2.88 -5.47 -3.85
CA ILE A 211 -2.94 -6.77 -3.18
C ILE A 211 -3.06 -7.88 -4.24
N SER A 212 -2.03 -8.02 -5.07
CA SER A 212 -2.05 -8.93 -6.22
C SER A 212 -0.79 -9.80 -6.26
N LYS A 213 -0.97 -11.05 -6.69
CA LYS A 213 0.11 -11.99 -6.99
C LYS A 213 0.65 -11.87 -8.42
N THR A 214 -0.06 -11.14 -9.27
CA THR A 214 0.29 -10.88 -10.68
C THR A 214 0.31 -9.39 -10.99
N ASP A 215 1.06 -9.00 -12.02
CA ASP A 215 1.06 -7.62 -12.54
C ASP A 215 0.88 -7.64 -14.06
N PRO A 216 -0.38 -7.49 -14.55
CA PRO A 216 -0.64 -7.47 -15.98
C PRO A 216 -0.17 -6.19 -16.66
N PHE A 217 0.14 -5.13 -15.91
CA PHE A 217 0.39 -3.78 -16.44
C PHE A 217 1.87 -3.51 -16.73
N THR A 218 2.70 -4.56 -16.71
CA THR A 218 4.15 -4.47 -16.97
C THR A 218 4.48 -4.03 -18.39
N ASN A 219 3.66 -4.41 -19.38
CA ASN A 219 3.75 -3.94 -20.75
C ASN A 219 2.38 -3.56 -21.31
N LEU A 220 2.10 -2.26 -21.31
CA LEU A 220 0.82 -1.72 -21.79
C LEU A 220 0.64 -1.87 -23.31
N ASP A 221 1.71 -2.01 -24.10
CA ASP A 221 1.61 -2.13 -25.56
C ASP A 221 0.99 -3.50 -25.98
N ASN A 222 1.04 -4.50 -25.09
CA ASN A 222 0.55 -5.86 -25.36
C ASN A 222 -0.86 -6.15 -24.81
N ILE A 223 -1.49 -5.17 -24.17
CA ILE A 223 -2.80 -5.34 -23.54
C ILE A 223 -3.74 -4.21 -23.96
N LYS A 224 -5.02 -4.56 -24.12
CA LYS A 224 -6.09 -3.58 -24.23
C LYS A 224 -6.67 -3.32 -22.85
N ILE A 225 -6.58 -2.08 -22.37
CA ILE A 225 -7.15 -1.68 -21.08
C ILE A 225 -8.64 -1.38 -21.25
N ASN A 226 -9.47 -1.96 -20.40
CA ASN A 226 -10.89 -1.67 -20.35
C ASN A 226 -11.16 -0.66 -19.23
N TYR A 227 -11.63 0.53 -19.60
CA TYR A 227 -11.94 1.58 -18.66
C TYR A 227 -13.39 1.54 -18.20
N LEU A 228 -13.60 1.92 -16.94
CA LEU A 228 -14.92 2.12 -16.37
C LEU A 228 -15.58 3.35 -17.01
N LYS A 229 -16.79 3.15 -17.57
CA LYS A 229 -17.54 4.22 -18.24
C LYS A 229 -17.87 5.36 -17.27
N GLY A 230 -17.76 6.61 -17.74
CA GLY A 230 -18.08 7.81 -16.95
C GLY A 230 -16.91 8.41 -16.16
N TYR A 231 -15.71 7.81 -16.27
CA TYR A 231 -14.53 8.23 -15.49
C TYR A 231 -13.30 8.54 -16.35
N ASP A 232 -13.51 9.13 -17.53
CA ASP A 232 -12.49 9.80 -18.35
C ASP A 232 -11.24 8.94 -18.65
N ASP A 233 -11.44 7.63 -18.83
CA ASP A 233 -10.40 6.61 -18.99
C ASP A 233 -9.36 6.57 -17.84
N VAL A 234 -9.72 7.05 -16.63
CA VAL A 234 -8.83 7.07 -15.46
C VAL A 234 -9.01 5.81 -14.60
N ILE A 235 -10.24 5.33 -14.45
CA ILE A 235 -10.56 4.14 -13.64
C ILE A 235 -10.69 2.93 -14.55
N ILE A 236 -10.01 1.84 -14.22
CA ILE A 236 -10.06 0.58 -14.96
C ILE A 236 -11.20 -0.26 -14.39
N ASP A 237 -11.93 -0.97 -15.27
CA ASP A 237 -13.02 -1.85 -14.85
C ASP A 237 -12.47 -3.00 -13.98
N PRO A 238 -12.87 -3.11 -12.70
CA PRO A 238 -12.37 -4.16 -11.83
C PRO A 238 -12.86 -5.56 -12.22
N ALA A 239 -14.00 -5.67 -12.93
CA ALA A 239 -14.55 -6.96 -13.34
C ALA A 239 -13.81 -7.54 -14.55
N CYS A 240 -13.40 -6.67 -15.49
CA CYS A 240 -12.68 -7.09 -16.69
C CYS A 240 -11.60 -6.05 -17.05
N PRO A 241 -10.47 -6.00 -16.33
CA PRO A 241 -9.52 -4.89 -16.44
C PRO A 241 -8.73 -4.85 -17.76
N ILE A 242 -8.51 -6.01 -18.37
CA ILE A 242 -7.70 -6.17 -19.58
C ILE A 242 -8.35 -7.15 -20.56
N ALA A 243 -8.10 -6.93 -21.84
CA ALA A 243 -8.35 -7.87 -22.93
C ALA A 243 -7.07 -8.10 -23.74
N PRO A 244 -6.92 -9.26 -24.43
CA PRO A 244 -5.82 -9.47 -25.37
C PRO A 244 -5.83 -8.38 -26.45
N SER A 245 -4.67 -7.83 -26.78
CA SER A 245 -4.55 -6.93 -27.94
C SER A 245 -4.69 -7.72 -29.23
N ASP A 246 -5.48 -7.21 -30.18
CA ASP A 246 -5.52 -7.76 -31.54
C ASP A 246 -4.15 -7.52 -32.23
N PRO A 247 -3.61 -8.50 -32.96
CA PRO A 247 -2.27 -8.41 -33.55
C PRO A 247 -2.14 -7.42 -34.74
N GLU A 248 -3.13 -6.55 -35.01
CA GLU A 248 -3.16 -5.70 -36.21
C GLU A 248 -2.89 -4.19 -36.01
N GLU A 249 -2.57 -3.71 -34.79
CA GLU A 249 -2.26 -2.27 -34.56
C GLU A 249 -0.79 -1.96 -34.16
N SER A 250 0.18 -2.79 -34.54
CA SER A 250 1.59 -2.57 -34.15
C SER A 250 2.48 -1.82 -35.15
N ASP A 251 2.01 -1.46 -36.35
CA ASP A 251 2.93 -1.09 -37.43
C ASP A 251 3.25 0.41 -37.62
N THR A 252 2.70 1.32 -36.81
CA THR A 252 2.96 2.76 -37.00
C THR A 252 3.75 3.46 -35.90
N THR A 253 4.11 2.79 -34.80
CA THR A 253 4.56 3.49 -33.57
C THR A 253 6.05 3.36 -33.28
N PHE A 254 6.72 2.31 -33.77
CA PHE A 254 8.12 2.04 -33.43
C PHE A 254 9.09 2.98 -34.18
N SER A 255 8.88 3.19 -35.48
CA SER A 255 9.69 4.09 -36.32
C SER A 255 9.54 5.56 -35.89
N ALA A 256 8.34 5.99 -35.51
CA ALA A 256 8.07 7.33 -35.01
C ALA A 256 8.69 7.60 -33.61
N ARG A 257 8.75 6.60 -32.72
CA ARG A 257 9.40 6.71 -31.40
C ARG A 257 10.93 6.79 -31.51
N PHE A 258 11.54 6.07 -32.45
CA PHE A 258 13.00 6.07 -32.63
C PHE A 258 13.53 7.38 -33.25
N ILE A 259 12.81 7.95 -34.23
CA ILE A 259 13.17 9.21 -34.89
C ILE A 259 13.08 10.43 -33.94
N ARG A 260 12.20 10.38 -32.92
CA ARG A 260 12.11 11.42 -31.88
C ARG A 260 13.19 11.31 -30.80
N SER A 261 13.80 10.12 -30.64
CA SER A 261 14.83 9.86 -29.62
C SER A 261 16.20 10.40 -30.04
N SER A 262 16.59 10.20 -31.32
CA SER A 262 17.94 10.54 -31.82
C SER A 262 18.25 12.03 -31.95
N GLN A 263 17.23 12.90 -32.04
CA GLN A 263 17.43 14.37 -32.11
C GLN A 263 17.53 15.06 -30.74
N THR A 264 17.36 14.35 -29.61
CA THR A 264 17.29 14.99 -28.28
C THR A 264 18.54 14.84 -27.41
N THR A 265 19.51 14.02 -27.82
CA THR A 265 20.67 13.67 -26.98
C THR A 265 21.69 14.80 -26.90
N ILE A 266 21.90 15.56 -27.98
CA ILE A 266 22.86 16.68 -28.02
C ILE A 266 22.34 17.89 -27.23
N GLY A 267 21.04 18.19 -27.31
CA GLY A 267 20.40 19.30 -26.56
C GLY A 267 20.24 19.04 -25.05
N ARG A 268 20.43 17.80 -24.59
CA ARG A 268 20.33 17.42 -23.17
C ARG A 268 21.68 17.30 -22.46
N LEU A 269 22.80 17.48 -23.17
CA LEU A 269 24.13 17.35 -22.59
C LEU A 269 24.37 18.25 -21.35
N PRO A 270 23.98 19.55 -21.36
CA PRO A 270 24.11 20.38 -20.15
C PRO A 270 23.27 19.86 -18.97
N LEU A 271 22.08 19.33 -19.24
CA LEU A 271 21.20 18.74 -18.21
C LEU A 271 21.81 17.45 -17.65
N ILE A 272 22.39 16.61 -18.50
CA ILE A 272 23.07 15.36 -18.09
C ILE A 272 24.30 15.70 -17.23
N LEU A 273 25.13 16.66 -17.66
CA LEU A 273 26.30 17.10 -16.88
C LEU A 273 25.89 17.67 -15.52
N ALA A 274 24.83 18.50 -15.49
CA ALA A 274 24.27 19.00 -14.23
C ALA A 274 23.80 17.86 -13.33
N MET A 275 23.10 16.85 -13.88
CA MET A 275 22.69 15.66 -13.11
C MET A 275 23.89 14.90 -12.55
N VAL A 276 24.95 14.69 -13.32
CA VAL A 276 26.16 14.00 -12.86
C VAL A 276 26.85 14.73 -11.70
N ILE A 277 26.78 16.06 -11.66
CA ILE A 277 27.37 16.86 -10.57
C ILE A 277 26.43 16.93 -9.35
N PHE A 278 25.16 17.27 -9.56
CA PHE A 278 24.24 17.56 -8.46
C PHE A 278 23.63 16.31 -7.83
N ILE A 279 23.47 15.20 -8.57
CA ILE A 279 22.91 13.96 -8.01
C ILE A 279 23.81 13.40 -6.89
N PRO A 280 25.13 13.23 -7.06
CA PRO A 280 25.99 12.76 -5.97
C PRO A 280 25.92 13.64 -4.72
N ILE A 281 25.93 14.96 -4.91
CA ILE A 281 25.81 15.93 -3.79
C ILE A 281 24.46 15.77 -3.09
N GLY A 282 23.37 15.69 -3.86
CA GLY A 282 22.03 15.48 -3.34
C GLY A 282 21.88 14.15 -2.62
N VAL A 283 22.48 13.07 -3.13
CA VAL A 283 22.51 11.75 -2.49
C VAL A 283 23.25 11.80 -1.17
N VAL A 284 24.43 12.43 -1.11
CA VAL A 284 25.19 12.59 0.15
C VAL A 284 24.38 13.39 1.17
N ALA A 285 23.80 14.53 0.77
CA ALA A 285 22.93 15.33 1.64
C ALA A 285 21.71 14.53 2.15
N PHE A 286 21.08 13.75 1.26
CA PHE A 286 19.98 12.87 1.60
C PHE A 286 20.40 11.80 2.62
N LEU A 287 21.55 11.15 2.42
CA LEU A 287 22.08 10.13 3.32
C LEU A 287 22.43 10.70 4.71
N ILE A 288 23.03 11.89 4.75
CA ILE A 288 23.30 12.61 6.01
C ILE A 288 21.98 12.90 6.75
N ASN A 289 21.00 13.48 6.05
CA ASN A 289 19.69 13.74 6.64
C ASN A 289 19.02 12.44 7.11
N SER A 290 19.07 11.37 6.31
CA SER A 290 18.57 10.04 6.66
C SER A 290 19.21 9.51 7.96
N GLY A 291 20.53 9.67 8.12
CA GLY A 291 21.25 9.33 9.34
C GLY A 291 20.76 10.13 10.56
N VAL A 292 20.64 11.45 10.41
CA VAL A 292 20.11 12.34 11.46
C VAL A 292 18.67 11.97 11.84
N GLN A 293 17.81 11.71 10.86
CA GLN A 293 16.42 11.31 11.11
C GLN A 293 16.34 9.94 11.79
N SER A 294 17.22 9.01 11.43
CA SER A 294 17.29 7.69 12.08
C SER A 294 17.69 7.80 13.56
N LEU A 295 18.66 8.67 13.88
CA LEU A 295 19.03 8.94 15.27
C LEU A 295 17.89 9.62 16.05
N ARG A 296 17.22 10.61 15.45
CA ARG A 296 16.08 11.31 16.06
C ARG A 296 14.90 10.37 16.30
N SER A 297 14.56 9.53 15.31
CA SER A 297 13.53 8.50 15.41
C SER A 297 13.85 7.51 16.53
N ASN A 298 15.06 6.94 16.55
CA ASN A 298 15.49 6.02 17.60
C ASN A 298 15.48 6.66 19.00
N ARG A 299 15.72 7.96 19.12
CA ARG A 299 15.59 8.68 20.39
C ARG A 299 14.12 8.82 20.79
N ARG A 300 13.23 9.21 19.87
CA ARG A 300 11.78 9.31 20.12
C ARG A 300 11.18 7.97 20.53
N ILE A 301 11.49 6.89 19.81
CA ILE A 301 11.04 5.54 20.14
C ILE A 301 11.53 5.15 21.54
N ARG A 302 12.82 5.37 21.86
CA ARG A 302 13.33 5.09 23.23
C ARG A 302 12.65 5.91 24.33
N LEU A 303 12.31 7.16 24.06
CA LEU A 303 11.54 7.98 25.01
C LEU A 303 10.11 7.46 25.15
N TYR A 304 9.49 7.04 24.05
CA TYR A 304 8.18 6.41 24.05
C TYR A 304 8.17 5.13 24.90
N GLU A 305 9.09 4.19 24.66
CA GLU A 305 9.17 2.94 25.45
C GLU A 305 9.35 3.18 26.96
N ARG A 306 9.88 4.33 27.36
CA ARG A 306 10.04 4.73 28.76
C ARG A 306 8.83 5.48 29.34
N GLY A 307 7.76 5.68 28.56
CA GLY A 307 6.60 6.48 28.96
C GLY A 307 6.84 7.99 28.97
N LEU A 308 7.95 8.47 28.39
CA LEU A 308 8.37 9.88 28.45
C LEU A 308 7.96 10.70 27.21
N ALA A 309 7.12 10.15 26.32
CA ALA A 309 6.77 10.77 25.03
C ALA A 309 5.30 11.25 24.93
N GLY A 310 4.59 11.39 26.06
CA GLY A 310 3.19 11.83 26.09
C GLY A 310 2.16 10.81 25.59
N ILE A 311 2.63 9.61 25.23
CA ILE A 311 1.82 8.42 24.97
C ILE A 311 2.35 7.35 25.91
N GLU A 312 1.46 6.78 26.73
CA GLU A 312 1.80 5.70 27.64
C GLU A 312 1.77 4.36 26.89
N PRO A 313 2.90 3.64 26.78
CA PRO A 313 2.95 2.39 26.03
C PRO A 313 1.96 1.34 26.54
N GLY A 314 1.73 1.29 27.86
CA GLY A 314 0.80 0.34 28.47
C GLY A 314 -0.59 0.36 27.86
N ASN A 315 -1.05 1.52 27.38
CA ASN A 315 -2.40 1.69 26.81
C ASN A 315 -2.55 1.08 25.40
N TYR A 316 -1.45 0.69 24.75
CA TYR A 316 -1.43 0.20 23.36
C TYR A 316 -0.65 -1.12 23.18
N ARG A 317 -0.07 -1.66 24.25
CA ARG A 317 0.55 -2.99 24.28
C ARG A 317 -0.52 -4.07 24.53
N VAL A 318 -1.43 -4.22 23.58
CA VAL A 318 -2.47 -5.27 23.61
C VAL A 318 -1.95 -6.61 23.07
N PRO A 319 -2.48 -7.75 23.55
CA PRO A 319 -2.27 -9.05 22.93
C PRO A 319 -2.69 -8.99 21.45
N LEU A 320 -1.75 -9.25 20.55
CA LEU A 320 -1.96 -9.05 19.12
C LEU A 320 -2.81 -10.16 18.49
N LEU A 321 -2.68 -11.37 19.03
CA LEU A 321 -3.46 -12.54 18.65
C LEU A 321 -4.47 -12.81 19.76
N LEU A 322 -5.75 -12.91 19.38
CA LEU A 322 -6.84 -13.21 20.31
C LEU A 322 -6.82 -14.69 20.76
N THR A 323 -6.12 -15.54 20.01
CA THR A 323 -6.05 -16.99 20.23
C THR A 323 -4.58 -17.38 20.44
N GLY A 324 -4.24 -17.83 21.65
CA GLY A 324 -3.11 -18.71 21.88
C GLY A 324 -1.69 -18.12 21.76
N MET A 325 -1.22 -17.44 22.79
CA MET A 325 0.21 -17.12 23.00
C MET A 325 1.11 -18.38 23.23
N ARG A 326 0.63 -19.59 22.88
CA ARG A 326 1.31 -20.88 23.07
C ARG A 326 1.67 -21.59 21.76
N GLU A 327 0.78 -21.63 20.77
CA GLU A 327 1.05 -22.32 19.49
C GLU A 327 2.06 -21.56 18.62
N ALA A 328 2.03 -20.21 18.64
CA ALA A 328 2.96 -19.39 17.84
C ALA A 328 4.43 -19.53 18.28
N VAL A 329 4.70 -19.99 19.51
CA VAL A 329 6.06 -20.26 19.99
C VAL A 329 6.56 -21.62 19.47
N GLU A 330 5.66 -22.60 19.34
CA GLU A 330 5.95 -23.93 18.80
C GLU A 330 6.13 -23.86 17.27
N ASP A 331 5.25 -23.17 16.54
CA ASP A 331 5.37 -22.94 15.09
C ASP A 331 6.60 -22.10 14.71
N ALA A 332 6.99 -21.13 15.55
CA ALA A 332 8.21 -20.35 15.31
C ALA A 332 9.47 -21.21 15.51
N TYR A 333 9.44 -22.18 16.44
CA TYR A 333 10.54 -23.11 16.67
C TYR A 333 10.69 -24.11 15.51
N GLU A 334 9.59 -24.61 14.97
CA GLU A 334 9.61 -25.49 13.80
C GLU A 334 10.01 -24.76 12.50
N ASN A 335 9.56 -23.52 12.31
CA ASN A 335 9.93 -22.69 11.15
C ASN A 335 11.38 -22.18 11.19
N LEU A 336 11.96 -21.96 12.38
CA LEU A 336 13.37 -21.55 12.50
C LEU A 336 14.35 -22.65 12.07
N ASN A 337 13.96 -23.92 12.20
CA ASN A 337 14.76 -25.05 11.70
C ASN A 337 14.67 -25.23 10.17
N SER A 338 13.63 -24.68 9.52
CA SER A 338 13.44 -24.78 8.07
C SER A 338 13.87 -23.52 7.30
N ALA A 339 13.96 -22.35 7.95
CA ALA A 339 14.32 -21.08 7.32
C ALA A 339 15.83 -20.84 7.09
N GLN A 340 16.69 -21.86 7.24
CA GLN A 340 18.14 -21.71 7.05
C GLN A 340 18.64 -21.91 5.60
N SER A 341 17.76 -21.91 4.59
CA SER A 341 18.19 -21.97 3.19
C SER A 341 17.38 -21.04 2.27
N ASN A 342 18.07 -20.46 1.28
CA ASN A 342 17.64 -19.37 0.40
C ASN A 342 16.23 -19.54 -0.20
N GLU A 343 15.24 -18.76 0.27
CA GLU A 343 13.92 -18.64 -0.36
C GLU A 343 13.91 -17.57 -1.46
N TYR A 344 14.45 -17.92 -2.61
CA TYR A 344 13.90 -17.48 -3.89
C TYR A 344 13.79 -18.72 -4.76
N LEU A 345 12.69 -18.87 -5.49
CA LEU A 345 12.59 -19.90 -6.52
C LEU A 345 13.77 -19.71 -7.50
N VAL A 346 14.70 -20.66 -7.49
CA VAL A 346 15.73 -20.83 -8.50
C VAL A 346 15.12 -21.80 -9.51
N GLU A 347 14.77 -21.31 -10.70
CA GLU A 347 14.50 -22.18 -11.83
C GLU A 347 15.84 -22.76 -12.34
N GLY A 348 15.84 -24.08 -12.54
CA GLY A 348 17.00 -24.91 -12.79
C GLY A 348 17.67 -24.65 -14.13
N THR A 349 18.99 -24.63 -14.08
CA THR A 349 19.88 -25.04 -15.17
C THR A 349 20.08 -26.55 -15.07
N GLU A 350 19.52 -27.31 -16.00
CA GLU A 350 20.09 -28.60 -16.41
C GLU A 350 20.10 -28.63 -17.94
N GLU A 351 21.21 -28.20 -18.51
CA GLU A 351 21.64 -28.60 -19.85
C GLU A 351 22.27 -30.00 -19.73
N GLU A 352 21.79 -30.89 -20.59
CA GLU A 352 22.47 -32.00 -21.27
C GLU A 352 23.74 -32.58 -20.63
N GLU A 353 23.67 -33.84 -20.18
CA GLU A 353 24.74 -34.82 -20.40
C GLU A 353 24.15 -36.21 -20.68
N ALA A 354 24.58 -36.77 -21.82
CA ALA A 354 24.16 -38.04 -22.38
C ALA A 354 24.78 -39.25 -21.66
N ASN A 355 24.06 -40.37 -21.63
CA ASN A 355 24.62 -41.72 -21.74
C ASN A 355 23.55 -42.76 -22.09
N ASP A 356 23.99 -43.79 -22.81
CA ASP A 356 23.28 -44.70 -23.71
C ASP A 356 22.29 -45.74 -23.10
N GLU A 357 21.15 -45.91 -23.83
CA GLU A 357 20.36 -47.11 -24.24
C GLU A 357 20.26 -48.44 -23.42
N PRO A 358 19.33 -49.39 -23.74
CA PRO A 358 17.89 -49.27 -24.06
C PRO A 358 17.01 -50.36 -23.37
N SER A 359 15.69 -50.17 -23.25
CA SER A 359 14.62 -51.19 -23.51
C SER A 359 13.27 -50.83 -22.86
N SER A 360 12.22 -50.85 -23.68
CA SER A 360 10.79 -50.81 -23.30
C SER A 360 10.28 -52.24 -22.96
N PRO A 361 9.03 -52.51 -22.47
CA PRO A 361 7.77 -51.85 -22.86
C PRO A 361 6.67 -51.64 -21.79
N ARG A 362 5.92 -50.55 -22.01
CA ARG A 362 4.45 -50.46 -22.11
C ARG A 362 3.58 -51.15 -21.04
N SER A 363 2.92 -50.34 -20.21
CA SER A 363 1.63 -50.71 -19.59
C SER A 363 0.64 -49.55 -19.72
N GLU A 364 -0.55 -49.86 -20.22
CA GLU A 364 -1.64 -48.94 -20.55
C GLU A 364 -2.67 -48.82 -19.41
N ARG A 365 -3.36 -47.66 -19.41
CA ARG A 365 -4.68 -47.28 -18.84
C ARG A 365 -4.74 -46.59 -17.46
N PRO A 366 -5.82 -45.80 -17.19
CA PRO A 366 -6.79 -45.16 -18.09
C PRO A 366 -6.97 -43.63 -17.88
N GLN A 367 -7.37 -42.94 -18.95
CA GLN A 367 -7.84 -41.56 -18.95
C GLN A 367 -9.24 -41.46 -18.33
N THR A 368 -9.43 -40.47 -17.46
CA THR A 368 -10.74 -39.86 -17.15
C THR A 368 -10.56 -38.35 -16.92
N PRO A 369 -11.60 -37.54 -17.22
CA PRO A 369 -11.46 -36.26 -17.89
C PRO A 369 -11.29 -35.09 -16.92
N LYS A 370 -10.44 -34.12 -17.27
CA LYS A 370 -10.53 -32.76 -16.72
C LYS A 370 -11.12 -31.86 -17.80
N THR A 371 -12.43 -31.68 -17.74
CA THR A 371 -13.12 -30.49 -18.23
C THR A 371 -12.54 -29.29 -17.50
N THR A 372 -11.59 -28.60 -18.13
CA THR A 372 -11.18 -27.26 -17.72
C THR A 372 -12.09 -26.26 -18.42
N GLU A 373 -13.00 -25.66 -17.65
CA GLU A 373 -13.55 -24.36 -17.99
C GLU A 373 -12.37 -23.39 -18.16
N LYS A 374 -12.05 -23.06 -19.40
CA LYS A 374 -11.08 -22.00 -19.72
C LYS A 374 -11.71 -20.67 -19.33
N SER A 375 -11.33 -20.15 -18.15
CA SER A 375 -11.50 -18.74 -17.85
C SER A 375 -10.65 -17.93 -18.82
N SER A 376 -11.28 -17.02 -19.55
CA SER A 376 -10.73 -16.19 -20.62
C SER A 376 -9.82 -15.05 -20.12
N HIS A 377 -8.86 -15.35 -19.25
CA HIS A 377 -7.85 -14.38 -18.81
C HIS A 377 -6.51 -14.73 -19.48
N PRO A 378 -5.77 -13.73 -20.00
CA PRO A 378 -4.41 -13.97 -20.49
C PRO A 378 -3.55 -14.55 -19.35
N ASP A 379 -2.69 -15.54 -19.66
CA ASP A 379 -1.80 -16.18 -18.70
C ASP A 379 -0.71 -15.19 -18.23
N VAL A 380 -1.03 -14.38 -17.23
CA VAL A 380 -0.08 -13.44 -16.61
C VAL A 380 0.77 -14.19 -15.59
N PRO A 381 2.12 -14.12 -15.67
CA PRO A 381 2.99 -14.87 -14.77
C PRO A 381 2.84 -14.42 -13.32
N THR A 382 2.94 -15.39 -12.40
CA THR A 382 2.94 -15.12 -10.95
C THR A 382 4.28 -14.48 -10.56
N LEU A 383 4.21 -13.42 -9.74
CA LEU A 383 5.39 -12.69 -9.27
C LEU A 383 6.18 -13.51 -8.24
N ALA A 384 7.50 -13.36 -8.23
CA ALA A 384 8.40 -13.96 -7.25
C ALA A 384 8.35 -13.25 -5.88
N LEU A 385 7.19 -13.29 -5.22
CA LEU A 385 6.98 -12.76 -3.88
C LEU A 385 7.47 -13.76 -2.81
N ALA A 386 7.70 -13.29 -1.59
CA ALA A 386 7.99 -14.18 -0.47
C ALA A 386 6.76 -15.02 -0.08
N SER A 387 6.98 -16.20 0.47
CA SER A 387 5.92 -17.13 0.91
C SER A 387 4.86 -16.44 1.78
N TYR A 388 5.28 -15.72 2.82
CA TYR A 388 4.37 -14.96 3.68
C TYR A 388 3.57 -13.86 2.96
N GLN A 389 4.09 -13.28 1.86
CA GLN A 389 3.34 -12.27 1.09
C GLN A 389 2.15 -12.89 0.35
N PHE A 390 2.23 -14.16 -0.06
CA PHE A 390 1.07 -14.88 -0.59
C PHE A 390 0.00 -15.11 0.48
N SER A 391 0.40 -15.47 1.69
CA SER A 391 -0.52 -15.57 2.84
C SER A 391 -1.17 -14.22 3.16
N MET A 392 -0.40 -13.13 3.10
CA MET A 392 -0.92 -11.77 3.27
C MET A 392 -1.97 -11.43 2.19
N ILE A 393 -1.72 -11.77 0.91
CA ILE A 393 -2.68 -11.54 -0.18
C ILE A 393 -3.99 -12.28 0.11
N GLN A 394 -3.92 -13.56 0.44
CA GLN A 394 -5.11 -14.36 0.73
C GLN A 394 -5.91 -13.79 1.90
N ALA A 395 -5.23 -13.50 3.03
CA ALA A 395 -5.89 -12.98 4.23
C ALA A 395 -6.54 -11.62 3.99
N LEU A 396 -5.88 -10.75 3.21
CA LEU A 396 -6.44 -9.46 2.84
C LEU A 396 -7.62 -9.62 1.87
N ASP A 397 -7.54 -10.50 0.89
CA ASP A 397 -8.66 -10.72 -0.05
C ASP A 397 -9.89 -11.29 0.65
N ASN A 398 -9.69 -12.13 1.66
CA ASN A 398 -10.77 -12.70 2.46
C ASN A 398 -11.57 -11.65 3.25
N VAL A 399 -11.04 -10.45 3.50
CA VAL A 399 -11.82 -9.36 4.09
C VAL A 399 -12.64 -8.56 3.07
N GLY A 400 -12.61 -8.92 1.79
CA GLY A 400 -13.54 -8.39 0.78
C GLY A 400 -13.23 -6.96 0.34
N TRP A 401 -12.03 -6.73 -0.20
CA TRP A 401 -11.66 -5.44 -0.81
C TRP A 401 -12.31 -5.22 -2.17
N ARG A 402 -12.80 -4.00 -2.39
CA ARG A 402 -13.10 -3.47 -3.72
C ARG A 402 -11.83 -2.80 -4.26
N LYS A 403 -11.30 -3.33 -5.35
CA LYS A 403 -9.98 -2.95 -5.87
C LYS A 403 -10.14 -2.21 -7.18
N TYR A 404 -9.73 -0.94 -7.23
CA TYR A 404 -9.83 -0.10 -8.42
C TYR A 404 -8.44 0.25 -8.95
N PRO A 405 -8.02 -0.36 -10.07
CA PRO A 405 -6.82 0.06 -10.77
C PRO A 405 -7.04 1.43 -11.44
N VAL A 406 -6.02 2.28 -11.38
CA VAL A 406 -6.07 3.68 -11.82
C VAL A 406 -4.94 3.93 -12.83
N HIS A 407 -5.31 4.49 -13.97
CA HIS A 407 -4.39 4.93 -15.01
C HIS A 407 -4.29 6.46 -15.02
N ILE A 408 -3.24 7.00 -14.40
CA ILE A 408 -2.89 8.42 -14.48
C ILE A 408 -1.98 8.64 -15.69
N HIS A 409 -2.51 9.32 -16.71
CA HIS A 409 -1.86 9.56 -18.00
C HIS A 409 -0.98 10.81 -17.96
N LYS A 410 -1.47 11.88 -17.30
CA LYS A 410 -0.86 13.22 -17.38
C LYS A 410 0.35 13.40 -16.47
N ALA A 411 0.62 12.47 -15.55
CA ALA A 411 1.70 12.59 -14.57
C ALA A 411 2.65 11.39 -14.57
N ARG A 412 3.95 11.67 -14.62
CA ARG A 412 5.02 10.68 -14.36
C ARG A 412 5.20 10.32 -12.88
N HIS A 413 4.47 10.99 -11.98
CA HIS A 413 4.47 10.73 -10.54
C HIS A 413 3.04 10.45 -10.09
N SER A 414 2.51 9.30 -10.52
CA SER A 414 1.12 8.89 -10.26
C SER A 414 0.85 8.73 -8.77
N HIS A 415 1.85 8.31 -7.97
CA HIS A 415 1.75 8.22 -6.51
C HIS A 415 1.18 9.50 -5.87
N ALA A 416 1.71 10.67 -6.25
CA ALA A 416 1.23 11.94 -5.73
C ALA A 416 0.03 12.50 -6.48
N ALA A 417 -0.15 12.11 -7.75
CA ALA A 417 -1.24 12.57 -8.59
C ALA A 417 -2.58 11.95 -8.20
N ILE A 418 -2.60 10.68 -7.76
CA ILE A 418 -3.83 9.96 -7.38
C ILE A 418 -4.59 10.65 -6.24
N ILE A 419 -3.89 11.39 -5.39
CA ILE A 419 -4.48 12.20 -4.30
C ILE A 419 -4.45 13.71 -4.56
N VAL A 420 -4.03 14.13 -5.76
CA VAL A 420 -3.87 15.55 -6.13
C VAL A 420 -3.03 16.31 -5.08
N ARG A 421 -1.85 15.76 -4.71
CA ARG A 421 -1.00 16.32 -3.63
C ARG A 421 -0.60 17.79 -3.86
N SER A 422 -0.66 18.26 -5.11
CA SER A 422 -0.46 19.66 -5.48
C SER A 422 -1.45 20.01 -6.58
N GLU A 423 -2.13 21.16 -6.46
CA GLU A 423 -3.09 21.64 -7.44
C GLU A 423 -2.35 22.14 -8.69
N LYS A 424 -2.25 21.27 -9.70
CA LYS A 424 -1.65 21.57 -11.00
C LYS A 424 -2.32 20.73 -12.10
N PRO A 425 -2.31 21.20 -13.37
CA PRO A 425 -3.05 20.52 -14.45
C PRO A 425 -2.66 19.04 -14.67
N SER A 426 -1.38 18.71 -14.42
CA SER A 426 -0.91 17.32 -14.56
C SER A 426 -1.52 16.35 -13.53
N PHE A 427 -2.12 16.84 -12.45
CA PHE A 427 -2.70 16.03 -11.38
C PHE A 427 -4.23 16.00 -11.40
N ASP A 428 -4.88 16.64 -12.38
CA ASP A 428 -6.34 16.75 -12.43
C ASP A 428 -7.07 15.39 -12.53
N GLU A 429 -6.42 14.37 -13.10
CA GLU A 429 -6.97 13.00 -13.15
C GLU A 429 -7.20 12.40 -11.75
N GLY A 430 -6.46 12.83 -10.72
CA GLY A 430 -6.75 12.44 -9.35
C GLY A 430 -8.11 12.93 -8.86
N LYS A 431 -8.65 14.02 -9.41
CA LYS A 431 -10.02 14.48 -9.10
C LYS A 431 -11.07 13.54 -9.66
N VAL A 432 -10.80 12.87 -10.79
CA VAL A 432 -11.68 11.84 -11.35
C VAL A 432 -11.73 10.63 -10.43
N VAL A 433 -10.59 10.26 -9.84
CA VAL A 433 -10.52 9.21 -8.80
C VAL A 433 -11.37 9.60 -7.59
N PHE A 434 -11.27 10.85 -7.12
CA PHE A 434 -12.11 11.33 -6.03
C PHE A 434 -13.60 11.36 -6.37
N ARG A 435 -13.97 11.72 -7.61
CA ARG A 435 -15.36 11.65 -8.08
C ARG A 435 -15.89 10.21 -7.96
N HIS A 436 -15.19 9.24 -8.54
CA HIS A 436 -15.56 7.83 -8.43
C HIS A 436 -15.68 7.38 -6.97
N TRP A 437 -14.68 7.70 -6.15
CA TRP A 437 -14.69 7.31 -4.75
C TRP A 437 -15.88 7.88 -3.99
N LEU A 438 -16.19 9.16 -4.16
CA LEU A 438 -17.27 9.83 -3.44
C LEU A 438 -18.66 9.46 -3.97
N ASP A 439 -18.78 9.11 -5.26
CA ASP A 439 -20.06 8.79 -5.89
C ASP A 439 -20.44 7.31 -5.69
N GLU A 440 -19.47 6.39 -5.81
CA GLU A 440 -19.74 4.95 -5.85
C GLU A 440 -19.35 4.22 -4.56
N GLU A 441 -18.35 4.73 -3.84
CA GLU A 441 -17.62 3.96 -2.83
C GLU A 441 -17.68 4.53 -1.41
N PHE A 442 -17.95 5.81 -1.22
CA PHE A 442 -18.04 6.41 0.11
C PHE A 442 -19.48 6.40 0.62
N ILE A 443 -19.76 5.64 1.68
CA ILE A 443 -21.10 5.55 2.29
C ILE A 443 -21.18 6.33 3.61
N LEU A 444 -22.32 6.98 3.89
CA LEU A 444 -22.58 7.77 5.11
C LEU A 444 -23.23 6.98 6.24
#